data_AF-A0A483J021-F1
#
_entry.id   AF-A0A483J021-F1
#
_cell.length_a   1.000
_cell.length_b   1.000
_cell.length_c   1.000
_cell.angle_alpha   90.00
_cell.angle_beta   90.00
_cell.angle_gamma   90.00
#
_symmetry.space_group_name_H-M   'P 1'
#
loop_
_entity.id
_entity.type
_entity.pdbx_description
1 polymer ?
#
loop_
_entity_poly.entity_id
_entity_poly.type
_entity_poly.pdbx_seq_one_letter_code
_entity_poly.pdbx_strand_id
1 'polypeptide(L)'
;MGLNINTLNLKKAQSRLSNSQKAYKRVLVSEMAKLANVAQRMARAMAPMETGSLESAIFARVVKTGYDSLHIEMKVDESRPRQSSGAVKVKPGTTVGDYAIYMEKHKYSLGAGSILKQMTQGPVDTRRVNVGRRYMERAVEYIRKRFPEIVENSARKAGFIRRR
;
A
#
# COMPACT_ATOMS: atom_id res chain seq x y z
N MET A 1 -8.53 6.58 -4.69
CA MET A 1 -7.83 7.44 -5.67
C MET A 1 -6.59 6.72 -6.16
N GLY A 2 -6.54 6.33 -7.44
CA GLY A 2 -5.42 5.58 -8.03
C GLY A 2 -4.38 6.50 -8.66
N LEU A 3 -3.11 6.19 -8.46
CA LEU A 3 -2.00 6.82 -9.18
C LEU A 3 -1.81 6.11 -10.51
N ASN A 4 -2.09 6.82 -11.60
CA ASN A 4 -1.87 6.35 -12.96
C ASN A 4 -0.61 7.03 -13.51
N ILE A 5 0.46 6.26 -13.70
CA ILE A 5 1.69 6.76 -14.33
C ILE A 5 1.75 6.19 -15.74
N ASN A 6 1.57 7.05 -16.73
CA ASN A 6 1.72 6.73 -18.14
C ASN A 6 3.20 6.57 -18.50
N THR A 7 3.63 5.33 -18.66
CA THR A 7 4.96 4.92 -19.19
C THR A 7 5.02 4.97 -20.72
N LEU A 8 4.32 5.93 -21.33
CA LEU A 8 4.17 6.10 -22.78
C LEU A 8 5.53 6.35 -23.46
N ASN A 9 6.26 5.27 -23.73
CA ASN A 9 7.24 5.10 -24.80
C ASN A 9 7.77 3.64 -24.94
N LEU A 10 7.15 2.64 -24.31
CA LEU A 10 7.62 1.24 -24.36
C LEU A 10 7.07 0.41 -25.54
N LYS A 11 6.05 0.90 -26.26
CA LYS A 11 5.25 0.08 -27.19
C LYS A 11 5.94 -0.29 -28.51
N LYS A 12 6.85 0.54 -29.04
CA LYS A 12 7.68 0.19 -30.21
C LYS A 12 9.00 -0.51 -29.86
N ALA A 13 9.36 -0.54 -28.59
CA ALA A 13 10.60 -1.16 -28.12
C ALA A 13 10.41 -2.62 -27.70
N GLN A 14 9.18 -3.12 -27.54
CA GLN A 14 8.94 -4.42 -26.89
C GLN A 14 9.45 -5.64 -27.69
N SER A 15 9.43 -5.57 -29.02
CA SER A 15 10.05 -6.55 -29.92
C SER A 15 11.58 -6.38 -30.07
N ARG A 16 12.14 -5.30 -29.48
CA ARG A 16 13.56 -4.94 -29.47
C ARG A 16 14.08 -4.65 -28.04
N LEU A 17 13.43 -5.16 -26.99
CA LEU A 17 13.86 -4.91 -25.63
C LEU A 17 15.17 -5.66 -25.39
N SER A 18 16.28 -4.93 -25.24
CA SER A 18 17.59 -5.52 -24.93
C SER A 18 17.50 -6.37 -23.64
N ASN A 19 18.42 -7.32 -23.46
CA ASN A 19 18.46 -8.16 -22.24
C ASN A 19 18.46 -7.31 -20.96
N SER A 20 19.10 -6.12 -20.99
CA SER A 20 19.07 -5.16 -19.88
C SER A 20 17.67 -4.62 -19.58
N GLN A 21 16.84 -4.32 -20.59
CA GLN A 21 15.49 -3.81 -20.35
C GLN A 21 14.55 -4.89 -19.80
N LYS A 22 14.73 -6.16 -20.21
CA LYS A 22 14.04 -7.31 -19.60
C LYS A 22 14.46 -7.50 -18.14
N ALA A 23 15.76 -7.37 -17.85
CA ALA A 23 16.29 -7.41 -16.49
C ALA A 23 15.73 -6.27 -15.62
N TYR A 24 15.69 -5.05 -16.14
CA TYR A 24 15.09 -3.90 -15.47
C TYR A 24 13.63 -4.12 -15.10
N LYS A 25 12.81 -4.62 -16.04
CA LYS A 25 11.39 -4.89 -15.77
C LYS A 25 11.22 -5.93 -14.65
N ARG A 26 12.05 -6.98 -14.61
CA ARG A 26 12.02 -7.98 -13.54
C ARG A 26 12.39 -7.38 -12.18
N VAL A 27 13.48 -6.61 -12.13
CA VAL A 27 13.92 -5.95 -10.90
C VAL A 27 12.86 -4.96 -10.41
N LEU A 28 12.33 -4.13 -11.30
CA LEU A 28 11.31 -3.14 -10.97
C LEU A 28 10.04 -3.78 -10.39
N VAL A 29 9.55 -4.87 -10.99
CA VAL A 29 8.38 -5.61 -10.46
C VAL A 29 8.66 -6.13 -9.04
N SER A 30 9.85 -6.68 -8.81
CA SER A 30 10.26 -7.18 -7.49
C SER A 30 10.35 -6.06 -6.46
N GLU A 31 10.98 -4.93 -6.79
CA GLU A 31 11.09 -3.80 -5.87
C GLU A 31 9.73 -3.13 -5.60
N MET A 32 8.86 -3.04 -6.62
CA MET A 32 7.48 -2.58 -6.44
C MET A 32 6.66 -3.53 -5.56
N ALA A 33 6.88 -4.85 -5.63
CA ALA A 33 6.21 -5.82 -4.77
C ALA A 33 6.65 -5.66 -3.30
N LYS A 34 7.94 -5.40 -3.05
CA LYS A 34 8.43 -5.05 -1.71
C LYS A 34 7.80 -3.76 -1.21
N LEU A 35 7.72 -2.73 -2.04
CA LEU A 35 7.08 -1.47 -1.69
C LEU A 35 5.59 -1.64 -1.37
N ALA A 36 4.87 -2.44 -2.16
CA ALA A 36 3.48 -2.76 -1.90
C ALA A 36 3.31 -3.47 -0.54
N ASN A 37 4.18 -4.44 -0.22
CA ASN A 37 4.15 -5.10 1.08
C ASN A 37 4.43 -4.14 2.25
N VAL A 38 5.39 -3.22 2.09
CA VAL A 38 5.67 -2.20 3.12
C VAL A 38 4.47 -1.27 3.26
N ALA A 39 3.89 -0.80 2.17
CA ALA A 39 2.73 0.08 2.20
C ALA A 39 1.50 -0.58 2.82
N GLN A 40 1.26 -1.86 2.52
CA GLN A 40 0.22 -2.65 3.17
C GLN A 40 0.45 -2.73 4.68
N ARG A 41 1.68 -3.05 5.12
CA ARG A 41 2.03 -3.08 6.54
C ARG A 41 1.85 -1.72 7.20
N MET A 42 2.24 -0.63 6.53
CA MET A 42 2.06 0.73 7.02
C MET A 42 0.58 1.11 7.13
N ALA A 43 -0.22 0.82 6.12
CA ALA A 43 -1.66 1.09 6.14
C ALA A 43 -2.34 0.30 7.27
N ARG A 44 -1.99 -0.98 7.45
CA ARG A 44 -2.47 -1.80 8.57
C ARG A 44 -2.05 -1.27 9.92
N ALA A 45 -0.81 -0.79 10.04
CA ALA A 45 -0.31 -0.19 11.25
C ALA A 45 -1.02 1.12 11.59
N MET A 46 -1.27 1.97 10.59
CA MET A 46 -1.98 3.23 10.79
C MET A 46 -3.49 3.06 10.95
N ALA A 47 -4.06 1.94 10.52
CA ALA A 47 -5.48 1.67 10.62
C ALA A 47 -5.92 1.60 12.10
N PRO A 48 -7.01 2.29 12.48
CA PRO A 48 -7.58 2.17 13.81
C PRO A 48 -7.92 0.74 14.23
N MET A 49 -7.56 0.40 15.48
CA MET A 49 -7.89 -0.87 16.11
C MET A 49 -9.25 -0.76 16.80
N GLU A 50 -10.15 -1.67 16.46
CA GLU A 50 -11.42 -1.84 17.18
C GLU A 50 -11.91 -3.30 17.09
N THR A 51 -11.87 -3.90 15.90
CA THR A 51 -12.47 -5.23 15.65
C THR A 51 -11.60 -6.19 14.84
N GLY A 52 -10.32 -5.86 14.58
CA GLY A 52 -9.36 -6.71 13.85
C GLY A 52 -9.67 -6.95 12.36
N SER A 53 -10.85 -6.58 11.89
CA SER A 53 -11.32 -6.84 10.52
C SER A 53 -10.78 -5.83 9.50
N LEU A 54 -10.62 -4.57 9.89
CA LEU A 54 -10.14 -3.51 8.98
C LEU A 54 -8.69 -3.76 8.55
N GLU A 55 -7.83 -4.14 9.49
CA GLU A 55 -6.41 -4.40 9.21
C GLU A 55 -6.24 -5.57 8.23
N SER A 56 -6.96 -6.66 8.47
CA SER A 56 -6.89 -7.85 7.62
C SER A 56 -7.51 -7.62 6.23
N ALA A 57 -8.44 -6.68 6.10
CA ALA A 57 -9.06 -6.30 4.83
C ALA A 57 -8.20 -5.35 3.98
N ILE A 58 -7.19 -4.68 4.55
CA ILE A 58 -6.27 -3.84 3.78
C ILE A 58 -5.29 -4.73 3.02
N PHE A 59 -5.22 -4.54 1.71
CA PHE A 59 -4.25 -5.20 0.86
C PHE A 59 -3.63 -4.22 -0.15
N ALA A 60 -2.37 -4.49 -0.50
CA ALA A 60 -1.70 -3.83 -1.61
C ALA A 60 -1.16 -4.87 -2.56
N ARG A 61 -1.32 -4.64 -3.86
CA ARG A 61 -0.81 -5.54 -4.89
C ARG A 61 -0.24 -4.75 -6.05
N VAL A 62 0.73 -5.33 -6.72
CA VAL A 62 1.25 -4.79 -7.97
C VAL A 62 0.34 -5.25 -9.10
N VAL A 63 -0.33 -4.30 -9.74
CA VAL A 63 -1.18 -4.57 -10.91
C VAL A 63 -0.41 -4.22 -12.16
N LYS A 64 -0.37 -5.18 -13.09
CA LYS A 64 0.12 -4.99 -14.44
C LYS A 64 -1.09 -4.66 -15.32
N THR A 65 -1.29 -3.40 -15.68
CA THR A 65 -2.33 -3.04 -16.66
C THR A 65 -1.70 -3.13 -18.04
N GLY A 66 -1.95 -4.27 -18.70
CA GLY A 66 -1.33 -4.61 -19.98
C GLY A 66 0.18 -4.81 -19.89
N TYR A 67 0.85 -4.64 -21.03
CA TYR A 67 2.29 -4.86 -21.14
C TYR A 67 3.15 -3.69 -20.66
N ASP A 68 2.58 -2.49 -20.53
CA ASP A 68 3.35 -1.24 -20.41
C ASP A 68 3.21 -0.53 -19.06
N SER A 69 2.11 -0.73 -18.33
CA SER A 69 1.90 -0.01 -17.07
C SER A 69 1.97 -0.93 -15.85
N LEU A 70 2.71 -0.47 -14.85
CA LEU A 70 2.85 -1.10 -13.55
C LEU A 70 2.44 -0.07 -12.51
N HIS A 71 1.46 -0.41 -11.68
CA HIS A 71 1.06 0.43 -10.57
C HIS A 71 0.84 -0.42 -9.31
N ILE A 72 0.97 0.22 -8.14
CA ILE A 72 0.60 -0.40 -6.87
C ILE A 72 -0.84 -0.01 -6.60
N GLU A 73 -1.71 -1.01 -6.60
CA GLU A 73 -3.08 -0.87 -6.17
C GLU A 73 -3.16 -1.15 -4.67
N MET A 74 -3.70 -0.20 -3.93
CA MET A 74 -3.95 -0.34 -2.49
C MET A 74 -5.44 -0.14 -2.24
N LYS A 75 -6.08 -1.14 -1.65
CA LYS A 75 -7.53 -1.22 -1.47
C LYS A 75 -7.86 -1.84 -0.11
N VAL A 76 -9.09 -1.58 0.32
CA VAL A 76 -9.72 -2.29 1.43
C VAL A 76 -10.72 -3.26 0.80
N ASP A 77 -10.75 -4.50 1.26
CA ASP A 77 -11.81 -5.44 0.92
C ASP A 77 -13.08 -5.03 1.68
N GLU A 78 -13.89 -4.21 1.02
CA GLU A 78 -15.11 -3.64 1.58
C GLU A 78 -16.20 -4.69 1.80
N SER A 79 -16.18 -5.80 1.04
CA SER A 79 -17.20 -6.85 1.06
C SER A 79 -17.13 -7.74 2.29
N ARG A 80 -16.03 -7.68 3.05
CA ARG A 80 -15.84 -8.53 4.22
C ARG A 80 -16.83 -8.18 5.33
N PRO A 81 -17.41 -9.20 6.00
CA PRO A 81 -18.19 -8.96 7.21
C PRO A 81 -17.28 -8.46 8.33
N ARG A 82 -17.74 -7.45 9.05
CA ARG A 82 -17.02 -6.96 10.23
C ARG A 82 -17.21 -7.94 11.38
N GLN A 83 -16.11 -8.45 11.91
CA GLN A 83 -16.12 -9.34 13.07
C GLN A 83 -16.32 -8.53 14.35
N SER A 84 -17.05 -9.09 15.31
CA SER A 84 -17.21 -8.51 16.63
C SER A 84 -16.21 -9.16 17.58
N SER A 85 -15.23 -8.40 18.08
CA SER A 85 -14.55 -8.78 19.31
C SER A 85 -15.49 -8.39 20.45
N GLY A 86 -15.92 -9.35 21.28
CA GLY A 86 -17.10 -9.30 22.18
C GLY A 86 -17.33 -8.05 23.06
N ALA A 87 -16.42 -7.08 23.09
CA ALA A 87 -16.60 -5.76 23.70
C ALA A 87 -17.42 -4.77 22.84
N VAL A 88 -17.49 -4.93 21.52
CA VAL A 88 -18.20 -4.00 20.62
C VAL A 88 -19.23 -4.76 19.79
N LYS A 89 -20.52 -4.59 20.11
CA LYS A 89 -21.61 -5.19 19.33
C LYS A 89 -21.64 -4.58 17.93
N VAL A 90 -21.24 -5.36 16.93
CA VAL A 90 -21.37 -4.98 15.52
C VAL A 90 -22.78 -5.33 15.05
N LYS A 91 -23.47 -4.38 14.40
CA LYS A 91 -24.79 -4.65 13.82
C LYS A 91 -24.65 -5.75 12.75
N PRO A 92 -25.49 -6.79 12.75
CA PRO A 92 -25.49 -7.81 11.70
C PRO A 92 -25.60 -7.18 10.30
N GLY A 93 -24.80 -7.65 9.35
CA GLY A 93 -24.73 -7.09 7.99
C GLY A 93 -23.84 -5.86 7.82
N THR A 94 -23.15 -5.39 8.87
CA THR A 94 -22.17 -4.30 8.73
C THR A 94 -20.92 -4.79 8.01
N THR A 95 -20.55 -4.10 6.94
CA THR A 95 -19.36 -4.44 6.16
C THR A 95 -18.12 -3.70 6.66
N VAL A 96 -16.93 -4.17 6.26
CA VAL A 96 -15.68 -3.45 6.51
C VAL A 96 -15.64 -2.13 5.72
N GLY A 97 -16.32 -2.05 4.57
CA GLY A 97 -16.38 -0.82 3.76
C GLY A 97 -16.99 0.37 4.49
N ASP A 98 -18.17 0.18 5.09
CA ASP A 98 -18.86 1.22 5.86
C ASP A 98 -17.96 1.79 6.97
N TYR A 99 -17.21 0.89 7.62
CA TYR A 99 -16.28 1.22 8.67
C TYR A 99 -15.00 1.91 8.16
N ALA A 100 -14.42 1.44 7.05
CA ALA A 100 -13.25 2.04 6.42
C ALA A 100 -13.54 3.50 6.03
N ILE A 101 -14.72 3.77 5.48
CA ILE A 101 -15.17 5.12 5.13
C ILE A 101 -15.30 6.00 6.37
N TYR A 102 -15.91 5.48 7.44
CA TYR A 102 -16.05 6.19 8.71
C TYR A 102 -14.69 6.57 9.32
N MET A 103 -13.72 5.65 9.27
CA MET A 103 -12.36 5.84 9.78
C MET A 103 -11.54 6.83 8.94
N GLU A 104 -11.77 6.89 7.63
CA GLU A 104 -11.05 7.77 6.72
C GLU A 104 -11.56 9.23 6.77
N LYS A 105 -12.89 9.43 6.79
CA LYS A 105 -13.57 10.74 6.65
C LYS A 105 -13.54 11.65 7.88
N HIS A 106 -12.52 11.57 8.72
CA HIS A 106 -12.23 12.48 9.84
C HIS A 106 -13.23 12.48 11.01
N LYS A 107 -14.19 11.55 11.04
CA LYS A 107 -15.16 11.45 12.15
C LYS A 107 -14.70 10.56 13.28
N TYR A 108 -13.63 9.80 13.08
CA TYR A 108 -13.10 8.91 14.11
C TYR A 108 -12.25 9.64 15.15
N SER A 109 -12.53 9.38 16.41
CA SER A 109 -11.68 9.68 17.57
C SER A 109 -11.07 8.36 18.06
N LEU A 110 -9.78 8.37 18.40
CA LEU A 110 -9.06 7.15 18.81
C LEU A 110 -9.71 6.55 20.07
N GLY A 111 -10.27 5.34 19.95
CA GLY A 111 -10.70 4.55 21.10
C GLY A 111 -9.53 3.94 21.86
N ALA A 112 -9.78 3.42 23.07
CA ALA A 112 -8.77 2.83 23.95
C ALA A 112 -7.89 1.77 23.26
N GLY A 113 -8.48 0.89 22.43
CA GLY A 113 -7.73 -0.11 21.67
C GLY A 113 -6.77 0.50 20.62
N SER A 114 -7.19 1.58 19.97
CA SER A 114 -6.32 2.30 19.02
C SER A 114 -5.20 3.07 19.71
N ILE A 115 -5.44 3.59 20.92
CA ILE A 115 -4.40 4.23 21.76
C ILE A 115 -3.38 3.18 22.21
N LEU A 116 -3.85 2.03 22.70
CA LEU A 116 -2.95 0.94 23.09
C LEU A 116 -2.11 0.48 21.89
N LYS A 117 -2.73 0.30 20.72
CA LYS A 117 -2.01 0.01 19.48
C LYS A 117 -0.95 1.07 19.16
N GLN A 118 -1.29 2.36 19.26
CA GLN A 118 -0.33 3.44 19.04
C GLN A 118 0.91 3.31 19.95
N MET A 119 0.72 2.86 21.19
CA MET A 119 1.81 2.70 22.17
C MET A 119 2.64 1.43 21.93
N THR A 120 2.00 0.33 21.52
CA THR A 120 2.66 -0.98 21.37
C THR A 120 3.18 -1.24 19.95
N GLN A 121 2.75 -0.46 18.97
CA GLN A 121 3.14 -0.65 17.58
C GLN A 121 4.62 -0.32 17.36
N GLY A 122 5.37 -1.34 16.92
CA GLY A 122 6.74 -1.17 16.44
C GLY A 122 6.83 -0.33 15.16
N PRO A 123 8.02 0.20 14.83
CA PRO A 123 8.22 0.97 13.62
C PRO A 123 7.99 0.10 12.37
N VAL A 124 7.45 0.71 11.32
CA VAL A 124 7.35 0.11 9.98
C VAL A 124 8.35 0.82 9.08
N ASP A 125 9.28 0.04 8.50
CA ASP A 125 10.41 0.58 7.72
C ASP A 125 11.15 1.70 8.48
N THR A 126 11.60 1.37 9.70
CA THR A 126 12.31 2.26 10.65
C THR A 126 11.56 3.54 11.07
N ARG A 127 10.31 3.72 10.63
CA ARG A 127 9.49 4.89 10.99
C ARG A 127 8.40 4.53 11.98
N ARG A 128 8.22 5.38 12.99
CA ARG A 128 7.01 5.36 13.80
C ARG A 128 5.83 5.81 12.95
N VAL A 129 4.72 5.09 13.10
CA VAL A 129 3.49 5.33 12.37
C VAL A 129 2.39 5.67 13.36
N ASN A 130 1.61 6.70 13.06
CA ASN A 130 0.53 7.11 13.93
C ASN A 130 -0.78 6.44 13.49
N VAL A 131 -1.43 5.72 14.40
CA VAL A 131 -2.77 5.16 14.25
C VAL A 131 -3.76 6.31 14.12
N GLY A 132 -4.69 6.21 13.18
CA GLY A 132 -5.78 7.17 13.05
C GLY A 132 -6.15 7.51 11.61
N ARG A 133 -6.70 8.71 11.45
CA ARG A 133 -7.32 9.19 10.22
C ARG A 133 -6.36 9.13 9.02
N ARG A 134 -6.94 9.09 7.82
CA ARG A 134 -6.19 9.14 6.54
C ARG A 134 -5.14 8.04 6.46
N TYR A 135 -5.39 6.87 7.04
CA TYR A 135 -4.37 5.82 7.15
C TYR A 135 -4.00 5.27 5.76
N MET A 136 -4.97 5.19 4.85
CA MET A 136 -4.73 4.80 3.46
C MET A 136 -3.97 5.90 2.73
N GLU A 137 -4.44 7.14 2.78
CA GLU A 137 -3.76 8.27 2.12
C GLU A 137 -2.32 8.45 2.59
N ARG A 138 -2.06 8.38 3.90
CA ARG A 138 -0.70 8.46 4.46
C ARG A 138 0.19 7.32 3.99
N ALA A 139 -0.34 6.11 3.83
CA ALA A 139 0.39 5.00 3.23
C ALA A 139 0.68 5.24 1.73
N VAL A 140 -0.25 5.83 0.98
CA VAL A 140 -0.01 6.23 -0.43
C VAL A 140 1.05 7.31 -0.53
N GLU A 141 1.02 8.33 0.34
CA GLU A 141 2.05 9.38 0.36
C GLU A 141 3.44 8.81 0.62
N TYR A 142 3.54 7.81 1.49
CA TYR A 142 4.80 7.10 1.72
C TYR A 142 5.30 6.41 0.44
N ILE A 143 4.42 5.68 -0.27
CA ILE A 143 4.76 5.08 -1.58
C ILE A 143 5.27 6.16 -2.54
N ARG A 144 4.54 7.28 -2.66
CA ARG A 144 4.87 8.40 -3.57
C ARG A 144 6.29 8.92 -3.35
N LYS A 145 6.70 9.07 -2.09
CA LYS A 145 8.04 9.55 -1.73
C LYS A 145 9.15 8.53 -2.04
N ARG A 146 8.88 7.23 -1.83
CA ARG A 146 9.85 6.14 -2.07
C ARG A 146 9.95 5.70 -3.53
N PHE A 147 8.94 5.98 -4.34
CA PHE A 147 8.85 5.49 -5.71
C PHE A 147 10.03 5.93 -6.60
N PRO A 148 10.46 7.22 -6.58
CA PRO A 148 11.63 7.66 -7.37
C PRO A 148 12.91 6.90 -7.00
N GLU A 149 13.17 6.70 -5.71
CA GLU A 149 14.34 5.94 -5.22
C GLU A 149 14.34 4.50 -5.74
N ILE A 150 13.17 3.86 -5.80
CA ILE A 150 13.04 2.48 -6.29
C ILE A 150 13.26 2.40 -7.79
N VAL A 151 12.75 3.36 -8.57
CA VAL A 151 12.98 3.45 -10.02
C VAL A 151 14.47 3.60 -10.31
N GLU A 152 15.15 4.49 -9.58
CA GLU A 152 16.59 4.73 -9.73
C GLU A 152 17.41 3.50 -9.32
N ASN A 153 17.12 2.90 -8.17
CA ASN A 153 17.81 1.71 -7.69
C ASN A 153 17.61 0.51 -8.63
N SER A 154 16.41 0.36 -9.20
CA SER A 154 16.13 -0.69 -10.19
C SER A 154 16.92 -0.47 -11.47
N ALA A 155 17.05 0.79 -11.92
CA ALA A 155 17.82 1.14 -13.12
C ALA A 155 19.31 0.87 -12.92
N ARG A 156 19.83 1.21 -11.73
CA ARG A 156 21.21 0.90 -11.33
C ARG A 156 21.48 -0.61 -11.29
N LYS A 157 20.60 -1.39 -10.66
CA LYS A 157 20.72 -2.87 -10.60
C LYS A 157 20.65 -3.54 -11.97
N ALA A 158 19.90 -2.96 -12.90
CA ALA A 158 19.79 -3.47 -14.27
C ALA A 158 20.89 -2.95 -15.22
N GLY A 159 21.87 -2.19 -14.71
CA GLY A 159 23.02 -1.73 -15.47
C GLY A 159 22.78 -0.50 -16.35
N PHE A 160 21.67 0.22 -16.17
CA PHE A 160 21.39 1.46 -16.90
C PHE A 160 22.15 2.67 -16.35
N ILE A 161 22.61 2.60 -15.09
CA ILE A 161 23.32 3.67 -14.40
C ILE A 161 24.68 3.11 -13.94
N ARG A 162 25.79 3.70 -14.42
CA ARG A 162 27.14 3.36 -13.92
C ARG A 162 27.28 3.83 -12.46
N ARG A 163 27.88 2.99 -11.60
CA ARG A 163 28.36 3.43 -10.29
C ARG A 163 29.41 4.52 -10.53
N ARG A 164 29.13 5.75 -10.11
CA ARG A 164 30.18 6.75 -9.87
C ARG A 164 30.85 6.42 -8.54
#